data_AF-A0A6G4VDN2-F1
#
_entry.id   AF-A0A6G4VDN2-F1
#
_cell.length_a   1.000
_cell.length_b   1.000
_cell.length_c   1.000
_cell.angle_alpha   90.00
_cell.angle_beta   90.00
_cell.angle_gamma   90.00
#
_symmetry.space_group_name_H-M   'P 1'
#
loop_
_entity.id
_entity.type
_entity.pdbx_description
1 polymer ?
#
loop_
_entity_poly.entity_id
_entity_poly.type
_entity_poly.pdbx_seq_one_letter_code
_entity_poly.pdbx_strand_id
1 'polypeptide(L)'
;MADTIDHSSDWARASRLVEALERTRPMGDPDLRRQCLEVAGSRLNIELAGLVMQGVNTRSQLYDVVSVLGDIPGGLMVLADTLRFFAPGARSTEAFHHLVRSTFVQPPLTEAQLREIHDLLRQAPGVPVGRIHRAARGTYDRLPPRHEDIVLAFDHLVEANARADGLFPFMLYVEYVAALTLGRLGQRLRQWNASVADGLGVLDALEALTTELVPVRLEHTEDTAYLAIQIERADDGDDSVGYLVSSWTKEDAFSPACPDFLDFACSDGDLEMTIERAISSGEASLAGLDTLVQLEFLLGRDLVDLPVEEFSTHRSSGLPRSLVRHYQMVIRSLERQRDPAIQRVWKRRWRSMRDSPHECSWHACGGLGGLSPADLQDVLGRDMAGRVVAIALLDAPRKPEPGIVHSYDIALREGVPAMLWSRSAGAVQTLGDLAKQLFTANQLNTLAAKIRESRGSLVSDEVLLLIDDPENVYVPLRHYQSPQQRGRTQS
;
A
#
# COMPACT_ATOMS: atom_id res chain seq x y z
N MET A 1 24.46 8.99 31.88
CA MET A 1 23.49 7.89 32.02
C MET A 1 23.48 7.19 30.68
N ALA A 2 24.55 6.44 30.40
CA ALA A 2 24.65 5.01 30.67
C ALA A 2 23.84 4.25 29.62
N ASP A 3 24.53 3.99 28.51
CA ASP A 3 24.19 2.99 27.51
C ASP A 3 23.69 1.73 28.21
N THR A 4 22.38 1.55 28.18
CA THR A 4 21.79 0.25 28.45
C THR A 4 21.61 -0.36 27.07
N ILE A 5 22.71 -0.88 26.53
CA ILE A 5 22.66 -1.82 25.41
C ILE A 5 21.66 -2.90 25.83
N ASP A 6 20.63 -3.11 25.01
CA ASP A 6 19.56 -4.07 25.24
C ASP A 6 20.11 -5.51 25.14
N HIS A 7 20.89 -5.92 26.14
CA HIS A 7 21.49 -7.25 26.25
C HIS A 7 20.44 -8.38 26.26
N SER A 8 19.17 -8.05 26.50
CA SER A 8 18.04 -8.98 26.48
C SER A 8 17.70 -9.44 25.06
N SER A 9 17.74 -8.53 24.07
CA SER A 9 17.40 -8.88 22.68
C SER A 9 18.54 -9.62 21.97
N ASP A 10 19.79 -9.28 22.23
CA ASP A 10 20.95 -9.96 21.63
C ASP A 10 21.10 -11.41 22.13
N TRP A 11 20.85 -11.66 23.43
CA TRP A 11 20.86 -13.01 23.98
C TRP A 11 19.71 -13.88 23.41
N ALA A 12 18.52 -13.31 23.27
CA ALA A 12 17.38 -13.99 22.66
C ALA A 12 17.56 -14.27 21.15
N ARG A 13 18.39 -13.48 20.46
CA ARG A 13 18.77 -13.69 19.05
C ARG A 13 19.84 -14.78 18.94
N ALA A 14 20.90 -14.71 19.73
CA ALA A 14 21.96 -15.72 19.77
C ALA A 14 21.40 -17.11 20.10
N SER A 15 20.50 -17.21 21.08
CA SER A 15 19.86 -18.48 21.47
C SER A 15 19.05 -19.11 20.32
N ARG A 16 18.29 -18.29 19.55
CA ARG A 16 17.52 -18.77 18.39
C ARG A 16 18.41 -19.31 17.26
N LEU A 17 19.57 -18.70 17.03
CA LEU A 17 20.54 -19.14 16.02
C LEU A 17 21.20 -20.45 16.43
N VAL A 18 21.59 -20.57 17.70
CA VAL A 18 22.15 -21.80 18.26
C VAL A 18 21.16 -22.95 18.14
N GLU A 19 19.88 -22.73 18.48
CA GLU A 19 18.83 -23.73 18.31
C GLU A 19 18.58 -24.12 16.84
N ALA A 20 18.74 -23.17 15.90
CA ALA A 20 18.61 -23.46 14.49
C ALA A 20 19.82 -24.27 13.97
N LEU A 21 21.05 -23.92 14.41
CA LEU A 21 22.27 -24.66 14.10
C LEU A 21 22.22 -26.10 14.62
N GLU A 22 21.75 -26.32 15.85
CA GLU A 22 21.58 -27.66 16.43
C GLU A 22 20.69 -28.58 15.57
N ARG A 23 19.73 -28.01 14.84
CA ARG A 23 18.85 -28.75 13.94
C ARG A 23 19.49 -29.06 12.58
N THR A 24 20.65 -28.49 12.27
CA THR A 24 21.37 -28.77 11.02
C THR A 24 22.26 -30.00 11.18
N ARG A 25 22.17 -30.92 10.21
CA ARG A 25 22.94 -32.17 10.23
C ARG A 25 24.47 -31.96 10.33
N PRO A 26 25.09 -31.00 9.60
CA PRO A 26 26.54 -30.79 9.70
C PRO A 26 26.99 -30.32 11.08
N MET A 27 26.13 -29.66 11.87
CA MET A 27 26.50 -29.11 13.18
C MET A 27 26.25 -30.08 14.34
N GLY A 28 25.37 -31.06 14.15
CA GLY A 28 25.10 -32.10 15.14
C GLY A 28 26.16 -33.20 15.21
N ASP A 29 26.91 -33.41 14.12
CA ASP A 29 28.00 -34.39 14.03
C ASP A 29 29.35 -33.70 14.31
N PRO A 30 30.17 -34.16 15.28
CA PRO A 30 31.43 -33.50 15.65
C PRO A 30 32.45 -33.40 14.52
N ASP A 31 32.51 -34.38 13.62
CA ASP A 31 33.49 -34.42 12.55
C ASP A 31 33.03 -33.57 11.36
N LEU A 32 31.74 -33.62 11.01
CA LEU A 32 31.18 -32.72 10.00
C LEU A 32 31.18 -31.27 10.46
N ARG A 33 30.97 -31.02 11.77
CA ARG A 33 31.03 -29.67 12.35
C ARG A 33 32.42 -29.09 12.20
N ARG A 34 33.46 -29.87 12.52
CA ARG A 34 34.86 -29.46 12.34
C ARG A 34 35.15 -29.12 10.88
N GLN A 35 34.79 -30.00 9.95
CA GLN A 35 34.97 -29.77 8.51
C GLN A 35 34.19 -28.54 8.00
N CYS A 36 32.96 -28.34 8.46
CA CYS A 36 32.15 -27.18 8.10
C CYS A 36 32.79 -25.88 8.60
N LEU A 37 33.33 -25.87 9.82
CA LEU A 37 34.01 -24.72 10.40
C LEU A 37 35.39 -24.47 9.77
N GLU A 38 36.11 -25.51 9.33
CA GLU A 38 37.35 -25.37 8.54
C GLU A 38 37.07 -24.67 7.20
N VAL A 39 36.02 -25.09 6.48
CA VAL A 39 35.65 -24.48 5.20
C VAL A 39 35.16 -23.04 5.38
N ALA A 40 34.31 -22.79 6.37
CA ALA A 40 33.84 -21.44 6.68
C ALA A 40 35.01 -20.54 7.12
N GLY A 41 35.91 -21.05 7.97
CA GLY A 41 37.09 -20.33 8.45
C GLY A 41 38.06 -20.01 7.32
N SER A 42 38.27 -20.93 6.38
CA SER A 42 39.07 -20.69 5.18
C SER A 42 38.48 -19.59 4.29
N ARG A 43 37.15 -19.52 4.14
CA ARG A 43 36.47 -18.44 3.38
C ARG A 43 36.57 -17.07 4.05
N LEU A 44 36.60 -17.06 5.39
CA LEU A 44 36.70 -15.84 6.20
C LEU A 44 38.15 -15.48 6.57
N ASN A 45 39.13 -16.30 6.18
CA ASN A 45 40.53 -16.18 6.56
C ASN A 45 40.77 -16.12 8.09
N ILE A 46 40.04 -16.95 8.85
CA ILE A 46 40.14 -17.07 10.31
C ILE A 46 40.14 -18.53 10.77
N GLU A 47 40.68 -18.80 11.97
CA GLU A 47 40.71 -20.15 12.56
C GLU A 47 39.45 -20.43 13.38
N LEU A 48 38.42 -21.03 12.76
CA LEU A 48 37.18 -21.43 13.46
C LEU A 48 37.23 -22.85 14.02
N ALA A 49 38.02 -23.75 13.41
CA ALA A 49 38.10 -25.15 13.81
C ALA A 49 38.64 -25.33 15.24
N GLY A 50 39.49 -24.41 15.69
CA GLY A 50 40.03 -24.36 17.06
C GLY A 50 38.96 -24.14 18.15
N LEU A 51 37.76 -23.69 17.77
CA LEU A 51 36.62 -23.56 18.70
C LEU A 51 35.98 -24.93 19.04
N VAL A 52 36.29 -25.99 18.30
CA VAL A 52 35.75 -27.35 18.53
C VAL A 52 36.67 -28.14 19.47
N MET A 53 36.61 -27.84 20.76
CA MET A 53 37.37 -28.55 21.80
C MET A 53 36.72 -29.89 22.19
N GLN A 54 37.50 -30.97 22.28
CA GLN A 54 36.97 -32.26 22.74
C GLN A 54 36.52 -32.16 24.22
N GLY A 55 35.30 -32.66 24.52
CA GLY A 55 34.75 -32.69 25.89
C GLY A 55 33.88 -31.49 26.30
N VAL A 56 33.73 -30.47 25.46
CA VAL A 56 32.84 -29.32 25.71
C VAL A 56 31.42 -29.61 25.17
N ASN A 57 30.41 -29.07 25.84
CA ASN A 57 29.00 -29.17 25.40
C ASN A 57 28.84 -28.54 24.00
N THR A 58 28.18 -29.27 23.08
CA THR A 58 27.90 -28.83 21.70
C THR A 58 27.18 -27.47 21.69
N ARG A 59 26.23 -27.24 22.58
CA ARG A 59 25.50 -25.96 22.63
C ARG A 59 26.42 -24.76 22.93
N SER A 60 27.37 -24.94 23.86
CA SER A 60 28.36 -23.90 24.19
C SER A 60 29.29 -23.61 23.02
N GLN A 61 29.74 -24.65 22.30
CA GLN A 61 30.57 -24.47 21.10
C GLN A 61 29.83 -23.71 19.99
N LEU A 62 28.55 -24.04 19.76
CA LEU A 62 27.75 -23.33 18.77
C LEU A 62 27.49 -21.88 19.18
N TYR A 63 27.38 -21.60 20.48
CA TYR A 63 27.30 -20.23 20.98
C TYR A 63 28.58 -19.45 20.68
N ASP A 64 29.76 -20.02 20.96
CA ASP A 64 31.04 -19.37 20.68
C ASP A 64 31.21 -19.11 19.17
N VAL A 65 30.80 -20.06 18.32
CA VAL A 65 30.77 -19.89 16.85
C VAL A 65 29.84 -18.75 16.44
N VAL A 66 28.61 -18.70 16.98
CA VAL A 66 27.65 -17.63 16.66
C VAL A 66 28.17 -16.27 17.13
N SER A 67 28.81 -16.21 18.30
CA SER A 67 29.41 -14.98 18.83
C SER A 67 30.54 -14.49 17.94
N VAL A 68 31.53 -15.34 17.65
CA VAL A 68 32.69 -14.98 16.82
C VAL A 68 32.28 -14.57 15.41
N LEU A 69 31.33 -15.28 14.80
CA LEU A 69 30.85 -14.96 13.46
C LEU A 69 29.88 -13.78 13.41
N GLY A 70 29.21 -13.47 14.52
CA GLY A 70 28.38 -12.28 14.66
C GLY A 70 29.22 -10.99 14.61
N ASP A 71 30.43 -11.04 15.15
CA ASP A 71 31.39 -9.92 15.15
C ASP A 71 32.07 -9.71 13.78
N ILE A 72 31.88 -10.61 12.82
CA ILE A 72 32.54 -10.57 11.50
C ILE A 72 31.53 -10.21 10.40
N PRO A 73 31.82 -9.21 9.56
CA PRO A 73 31.00 -8.90 8.40
C PRO A 73 30.71 -10.07 7.48
N GLY A 74 29.42 -10.39 7.33
CA GLY A 74 28.95 -11.54 6.55
C GLY A 74 29.29 -12.92 7.15
N GLY A 75 29.90 -12.99 8.33
CA GLY A 75 30.41 -14.22 8.93
C GLY A 75 29.35 -15.32 9.08
N LEU A 76 28.17 -14.96 9.60
CA LEU A 76 27.05 -15.90 9.73
C LEU A 76 26.42 -16.29 8.39
N MET A 77 26.49 -15.42 7.37
CA MET A 77 26.03 -15.75 6.03
C MET A 77 26.96 -16.76 5.36
N VAL A 78 28.28 -16.56 5.49
CA VAL A 78 29.28 -17.53 5.01
C VAL A 78 29.10 -18.88 5.68
N LEU A 79 28.74 -18.92 6.96
CA LEU A 79 28.37 -20.16 7.64
C LEU A 79 27.10 -20.80 7.05
N ALA A 80 26.04 -20.01 6.83
CA ALA A 80 24.80 -20.50 6.23
C ALA A 80 25.03 -21.07 4.81
N ASP A 81 25.83 -20.42 3.98
CA ASP A 81 26.21 -20.90 2.65
C ASP A 81 27.06 -22.16 2.71
N THR A 82 27.97 -22.25 3.68
CA THR A 82 28.79 -23.43 3.89
C THR A 82 27.91 -24.61 4.33
N LEU A 83 26.95 -24.40 5.23
CA LEU A 83 25.99 -25.42 5.62
C LEU A 83 25.17 -25.92 4.42
N ARG A 84 24.77 -25.01 3.52
CA ARG A 84 24.05 -25.34 2.28
C ARG A 84 24.90 -26.16 1.32
N PHE A 85 26.21 -25.92 1.28
CA PHE A 85 27.15 -26.75 0.52
C PHE A 85 27.25 -28.18 1.07
N PHE A 86 27.32 -28.36 2.39
CA PHE A 86 27.41 -29.69 3.01
C PHE A 86 26.07 -30.45 3.03
N ALA A 87 24.94 -29.75 3.04
CA ALA A 87 23.61 -30.34 3.08
C ALA A 87 22.63 -29.61 2.12
N PRO A 88 22.81 -29.72 0.80
CA PRO A 88 21.99 -29.01 -0.17
C PRO A 88 20.54 -29.47 -0.13
N GLY A 89 19.60 -28.52 -0.08
CA GLY A 89 18.15 -28.78 -0.06
C GLY A 89 17.59 -29.30 1.27
N ALA A 90 18.41 -29.41 2.32
CA ALA A 90 17.93 -29.79 3.65
C ALA A 90 17.09 -28.65 4.26
N ARG A 91 15.85 -28.96 4.67
CA ARG A 91 14.90 -27.95 5.21
C ARG A 91 15.47 -27.19 6.42
N SER A 92 16.21 -27.86 7.29
CA SER A 92 16.88 -27.24 8.45
C SER A 92 17.94 -26.22 8.05
N THR A 93 18.66 -26.49 6.97
CA THR A 93 19.72 -25.63 6.44
C THR A 93 19.13 -24.39 5.77
N GLU A 94 18.07 -24.58 4.97
CA GLU A 94 17.33 -23.46 4.36
C GLU A 94 16.64 -22.60 5.43
N ALA A 95 16.10 -23.21 6.49
CA ALA A 95 15.53 -22.49 7.62
C ALA A 95 16.58 -21.65 8.37
N PHE A 96 17.79 -22.19 8.59
CA PHE A 96 18.89 -21.44 9.20
C PHE A 96 19.34 -20.27 8.30
N HIS A 97 19.48 -20.51 6.99
CA HIS A 97 19.83 -19.48 6.03
C HIS A 97 18.79 -18.34 5.97
N HIS A 98 17.49 -18.67 5.97
CA HIS A 98 16.43 -17.68 6.07
C HIS A 98 16.49 -16.92 7.41
N LEU A 99 16.74 -17.63 8.52
CA LEU A 99 16.86 -17.01 9.83
C LEU A 99 18.00 -15.98 9.85
N VAL A 100 19.19 -16.33 9.36
CA VAL A 100 20.35 -15.41 9.28
C VAL A 100 20.03 -14.18 8.41
N ARG A 101 19.43 -14.37 7.23
CA ARG A 101 18.97 -13.25 6.37
C ARG A 101 17.97 -12.33 7.06
N SER A 102 17.12 -12.88 7.92
CA SER A 102 16.10 -12.11 8.65
C SER A 102 16.57 -11.53 9.99
N THR A 103 17.71 -12.00 10.53
CA THR A 103 18.14 -11.69 11.92
C THR A 103 19.32 -10.71 11.98
N PHE A 104 20.20 -10.67 10.98
CA PHE A 104 21.35 -9.76 11.00
C PHE A 104 21.24 -8.67 9.94
N VAL A 105 21.02 -7.45 10.42
CA VAL A 105 21.46 -6.23 9.76
C VAL A 105 22.93 -6.06 10.13
N GLN A 106 23.83 -6.64 9.34
CA GLN A 106 25.14 -6.00 9.20
C GLN A 106 24.86 -4.63 8.59
N PRO A 107 25.47 -3.53 9.09
CA PRO A 107 25.32 -2.25 8.40
C PRO A 107 25.80 -2.48 6.95
N PRO A 108 24.94 -2.28 5.94
CA PRO A 108 25.27 -2.62 4.55
C PRO A 108 26.41 -1.76 4.00
N LEU A 109 26.90 -0.80 4.80
CA LEU A 109 27.87 0.22 4.44
C LEU A 109 28.95 0.30 5.52
N THR A 110 30.20 0.42 5.08
CA THR A 110 31.33 0.82 5.92
C THR A 110 31.25 2.30 6.29
N GLU A 111 31.93 2.72 7.37
CA GLU A 111 32.02 4.15 7.75
C GLU A 111 32.63 5.03 6.64
N ALA A 112 33.52 4.48 5.81
CA ALA A 112 34.08 5.19 4.66
C ALA A 112 33.01 5.43 3.60
N GLN A 113 32.22 4.41 3.28
CA GLN A 113 31.11 4.51 2.32
C GLN A 113 30.01 5.47 2.82
N LEU A 114 29.67 5.43 4.12
CA LEU A 114 28.72 6.35 4.74
C LEU A 114 29.17 7.81 4.63
N ARG A 115 30.44 8.10 4.96
CA ARG A 115 30.98 9.46 4.83
C ARG A 115 30.96 9.95 3.38
N GLU A 116 31.35 9.09 2.44
CA GLU A 116 31.36 9.45 1.02
C GLU A 116 29.96 9.79 0.50
N ILE A 117 28.96 8.95 0.80
CA ILE A 117 27.59 9.22 0.33
C ILE A 117 26.96 10.42 1.01
N HIS A 118 27.21 10.63 2.30
CA HIS A 118 26.76 11.84 3.00
C HIS A 118 27.28 13.11 2.32
N ASP A 119 28.56 13.13 1.94
CA ASP A 119 29.15 14.27 1.24
C ASP A 119 28.55 14.48 -0.15
N LEU A 120 28.25 13.40 -0.88
CA LEU A 120 27.57 13.49 -2.18
C LEU A 120 26.13 13.99 -2.04
N LEU A 121 25.36 13.47 -1.07
CA LEU A 121 23.96 13.85 -0.85
C LEU A 121 23.85 15.32 -0.41
N ARG A 122 24.73 15.82 0.47
CA ARG A 122 24.74 17.24 0.87
C ARG A 122 24.98 18.21 -0.30
N GLN A 123 25.60 17.75 -1.38
CA GLN A 123 25.81 18.54 -2.60
C GLN A 123 24.59 18.53 -3.53
N ALA A 124 23.61 17.66 -3.29
CA ALA A 124 22.43 17.55 -4.15
C ALA A 124 21.52 18.79 -3.95
N PRO A 125 21.10 19.47 -5.03
CA PRO A 125 20.26 20.66 -4.94
C PRO A 125 18.82 20.29 -4.57
N GLY A 126 18.13 21.14 -3.81
CA GLY A 126 16.72 21.06 -3.35
C GLY A 126 15.83 19.97 -3.96
N VAL A 127 16.10 18.71 -3.61
CA VAL A 127 15.32 17.56 -4.05
C VAL A 127 14.12 17.36 -3.11
N PRO A 128 13.00 16.77 -3.57
CA PRO A 128 11.85 16.49 -2.73
C PRO A 128 12.12 15.27 -1.81
N VAL A 129 12.91 15.47 -0.74
CA VAL A 129 13.42 14.42 0.17
C VAL A 129 12.32 13.47 0.64
N GLY A 130 11.20 14.01 1.15
CA GLY A 130 10.09 13.18 1.63
C GLY A 130 9.49 12.26 0.55
N ARG A 131 9.41 12.73 -0.71
CA ARG A 131 8.88 11.92 -1.83
C ARG A 131 9.86 10.84 -2.26
N ILE A 132 11.15 11.18 -2.33
CA ILE A 132 12.22 10.23 -2.67
C ILE A 132 12.32 9.15 -1.59
N HIS A 133 12.26 9.55 -0.32
CA HIS A 133 12.21 8.63 0.82
C HIS A 133 11.02 7.69 0.71
N ARG A 134 9.82 8.22 0.48
CA ARG A 134 8.60 7.45 0.28
C ARG A 134 8.70 6.46 -0.89
N ALA A 135 9.19 6.90 -2.04
CA ALA A 135 9.35 6.04 -3.21
C ALA A 135 10.37 4.92 -2.95
N ALA A 136 11.43 5.22 -2.21
CA ALA A 136 12.51 4.27 -1.91
C ALA A 136 12.17 3.27 -0.79
N ARG A 137 11.47 3.70 0.26
CA ARG A 137 11.17 2.88 1.46
C ARG A 137 10.25 1.70 1.19
N GLY A 138 9.40 1.79 0.16
CA GLY A 138 8.34 0.81 -0.08
C GLY A 138 7.40 0.68 1.12
N THR A 139 7.34 -0.51 1.72
CA THR A 139 6.52 -0.79 2.91
C THR A 139 7.26 -0.59 4.23
N TYR A 140 8.54 -0.16 4.21
CA TYR A 140 9.31 0.13 5.42
C TYR A 140 8.79 1.37 6.14
N ASP A 141 9.10 1.50 7.43
CA ASP A 141 8.61 2.56 8.31
C ASP A 141 8.77 3.96 7.72
N ARG A 142 7.82 4.83 8.07
CA ARG A 142 7.76 6.21 7.58
C ARG A 142 8.87 7.02 8.22
N LEU A 143 9.46 7.94 7.45
CA LEU A 143 10.33 8.94 8.05
C LEU A 143 9.51 9.76 9.06
N PRO A 144 10.02 10.02 10.28
CA PRO A 144 9.30 10.86 11.22
C PRO A 144 9.00 12.24 10.61
N PRO A 145 7.86 12.87 10.94
CA PRO A 145 7.46 14.15 10.36
C PRO A 145 8.52 15.24 10.53
N ARG A 146 8.62 16.14 9.53
CA ARG A 146 9.51 17.33 9.48
C ARG A 146 11.00 17.07 9.23
N HIS A 147 11.38 15.86 8.85
CA HIS A 147 12.74 15.59 8.38
C HIS A 147 12.84 15.74 6.85
N GLU A 148 13.09 16.95 6.38
CA GLU A 148 13.44 17.22 4.97
C GLU A 148 14.96 17.17 4.71
N ASP A 149 15.73 16.66 5.67
CA ASP A 149 17.18 16.49 5.52
C ASP A 149 17.49 15.26 4.68
N ILE A 150 18.18 15.47 3.56
CA ILE A 150 18.51 14.44 2.57
C ILE A 150 19.38 13.32 3.15
N VAL A 151 20.23 13.62 4.14
CA VAL A 151 21.12 12.68 4.81
C VAL A 151 20.37 11.91 5.90
N LEU A 152 19.56 12.58 6.72
CA LEU A 152 18.76 11.87 7.73
C LEU A 152 17.76 10.90 7.10
N ALA A 153 17.15 11.28 5.98
CA ALA A 153 16.28 10.38 5.22
C ALA A 153 17.04 9.17 4.68
N PHE A 154 18.29 9.35 4.23
CA PHE A 154 19.15 8.24 3.83
C PHE A 154 19.50 7.32 5.01
N ASP A 155 19.94 7.88 6.13
CA ASP A 155 20.34 7.11 7.33
C ASP A 155 19.17 6.25 7.84
N HIS A 156 17.96 6.80 7.83
CA HIS A 156 16.76 6.05 8.18
C HIS A 156 16.51 4.84 7.25
N LEU A 157 16.88 4.92 5.97
CA LEU A 157 16.76 3.82 5.01
C LEU A 157 17.91 2.82 5.07
N VAL A 158 19.04 3.18 5.68
CA VAL A 158 20.16 2.25 5.92
C VAL A 158 19.79 1.23 6.99
N GLU A 159 18.92 1.59 7.93
CA GLU A 159 18.38 0.70 8.96
C GLU A 159 17.37 -0.33 8.39
N ALA A 160 16.88 -0.10 7.18
CA ALA A 160 15.87 -0.94 6.56
C ALA A 160 16.45 -2.25 6.00
N ASN A 161 15.67 -3.33 6.10
CA ASN A 161 16.01 -4.61 5.49
C ASN A 161 15.95 -4.53 3.96
N ALA A 162 16.75 -5.39 3.31
CA ALA A 162 16.66 -5.60 1.88
C ALA A 162 15.26 -6.11 1.47
N ARG A 163 14.81 -5.66 0.31
CA ARG A 163 13.55 -6.07 -0.33
C ARG A 163 13.64 -7.50 -0.85
N ALA A 164 12.52 -8.03 -1.35
CA ALA A 164 12.47 -9.38 -1.94
C ALA A 164 13.38 -9.56 -3.17
N ASP A 165 13.68 -8.47 -3.87
CA ASP A 165 14.63 -8.40 -4.99
C ASP A 165 16.11 -8.35 -4.53
N GLY A 166 16.37 -8.27 -3.22
CA GLY A 166 17.71 -8.19 -2.63
C GLY A 166 18.26 -6.77 -2.49
N LEU A 167 17.59 -5.75 -3.03
CA LEU A 167 18.04 -4.36 -2.95
C LEU A 167 17.64 -3.71 -1.63
N PHE A 168 18.54 -2.88 -1.09
CA PHE A 168 18.25 -2.08 0.09
C PHE A 168 17.54 -0.78 -0.28
N PRO A 169 16.58 -0.29 0.54
CA PRO A 169 15.87 0.95 0.26
C PRO A 169 16.78 2.18 0.06
N PHE A 170 17.91 2.28 0.76
CA PHE A 170 18.84 3.38 0.57
C PHE A 170 19.43 3.41 -0.86
N MET A 171 19.56 2.26 -1.53
CA MET A 171 20.06 2.20 -2.91
C MET A 171 19.06 2.81 -3.88
N LEU A 172 17.76 2.55 -3.68
CA LEU A 172 16.68 3.16 -4.46
C LEU A 172 16.66 4.68 -4.24
N TYR A 173 16.84 5.11 -2.99
CA TYR A 173 16.90 6.51 -2.63
C TYR A 173 18.02 7.23 -3.37
N VAL A 174 19.22 6.66 -3.41
CA VAL A 174 20.37 7.22 -4.14
C VAL A 174 20.11 7.30 -5.65
N GLU A 175 19.48 6.29 -6.26
CA GLU A 175 19.09 6.36 -7.68
C GLU A 175 18.09 7.47 -7.97
N TYR A 176 17.08 7.65 -7.11
CA TYR A 176 16.12 8.74 -7.26
C TYR A 176 16.78 10.12 -7.12
N VAL A 177 17.67 10.30 -6.13
CA VAL A 177 18.43 11.55 -5.99
C VAL A 177 19.34 11.77 -7.22
N ALA A 178 20.00 10.73 -7.72
CA ALA A 178 20.86 10.80 -8.90
C ALA A 178 20.10 11.09 -10.20
N ALA A 179 18.84 10.62 -10.31
CA ALA A 179 17.95 10.93 -11.43
C ALA A 179 17.55 12.42 -11.47
N LEU A 180 17.37 13.03 -10.29
CA LEU A 180 17.01 14.43 -10.15
C LEU A 180 18.22 15.38 -10.16
N THR A 181 19.39 14.85 -9.83
CA THR A 181 20.64 15.62 -9.78
C THR A 181 21.42 15.43 -11.10
N LEU A 182 21.17 16.31 -12.07
CA LEU A 182 21.81 16.20 -13.40
C LEU A 182 23.32 16.47 -13.37
N GLY A 183 24.02 15.99 -14.40
CA GLY A 183 25.46 16.26 -14.62
C GLY A 183 26.40 15.38 -13.78
N ARG A 184 27.54 15.95 -13.39
CA ARG A 184 28.65 15.21 -12.75
C ARG A 184 28.25 14.60 -11.40
N LEU A 185 27.42 15.28 -10.62
CA LEU A 185 27.02 14.81 -9.29
C LEU A 185 26.12 13.57 -9.37
N GLY A 186 25.12 13.56 -10.27
CA GLY A 186 24.30 12.36 -10.50
C GLY A 186 25.12 11.17 -11.00
N GLN A 187 26.12 11.38 -11.85
CA GLN A 187 27.02 10.30 -12.27
C GLN A 187 27.83 9.73 -11.09
N ARG A 188 28.33 10.59 -10.19
CA ARG A 188 29.06 10.16 -8.99
C ARG A 188 28.16 9.37 -8.03
N LEU A 189 26.91 9.80 -7.82
CA LEU A 189 25.94 9.09 -7.01
C LEU A 189 25.67 7.67 -7.56
N ARG A 190 25.45 7.53 -8.88
CA ARG A 190 25.28 6.21 -9.51
C ARG A 190 26.52 5.34 -9.42
N GLN A 191 27.71 5.91 -9.62
CA GLN A 191 28.97 5.17 -9.50
C GLN A 191 29.20 4.65 -8.07
N TRP A 192 28.90 5.48 -7.07
CA TRP A 192 28.95 5.07 -5.68
C TRP A 192 27.97 3.91 -5.41
N ASN A 193 26.73 4.03 -5.89
CA ASN A 193 25.70 3.02 -5.68
C ASN A 193 26.04 1.69 -6.35
N ALA A 194 26.56 1.73 -7.58
CA ALA A 194 27.03 0.55 -8.31
C ALA A 194 28.20 -0.14 -7.58
N SER A 195 29.15 0.63 -7.03
CA SER A 195 30.27 0.09 -6.24
C SER A 195 29.78 -0.63 -4.97
N VAL A 196 28.82 -0.04 -4.26
CA VAL A 196 28.19 -0.68 -3.09
C VAL A 196 27.40 -1.94 -3.50
N ALA A 197 26.63 -1.87 -4.58
CA ALA A 197 25.84 -3.00 -5.09
C ALA A 197 26.73 -4.16 -5.55
N ASP A 198 27.87 -3.88 -6.18
CA ASP A 198 28.87 -4.89 -6.54
C ASP A 198 29.45 -5.56 -5.29
N GLY A 199 29.84 -4.77 -4.28
CA GLY A 199 30.33 -5.30 -2.99
C GLY A 199 29.30 -6.15 -2.22
N LEU A 200 28.01 -5.92 -2.45
CA LEU A 200 26.91 -6.69 -1.86
C LEU A 200 26.37 -7.81 -2.78
N GLY A 201 26.92 -7.95 -4.00
CA GLY A 201 26.51 -8.97 -4.97
C GLY A 201 25.10 -8.77 -5.55
N VAL A 202 24.62 -7.52 -5.62
CA VAL A 202 23.28 -7.14 -6.09
C VAL A 202 23.30 -6.17 -7.28
N LEU A 203 24.44 -6.05 -7.96
CA LEU A 203 24.62 -5.14 -9.10
C LEU A 203 23.61 -5.42 -10.23
N ASP A 204 23.43 -6.69 -10.61
CA ASP A 204 22.47 -7.08 -11.66
C ASP A 204 21.03 -6.65 -11.32
N ALA A 205 20.65 -6.77 -10.04
CA ALA A 205 19.33 -6.33 -9.57
C ALA A 205 19.18 -4.81 -9.64
N LEU A 206 20.23 -4.06 -9.32
CA LEU A 206 20.25 -2.60 -9.42
C LEU A 206 20.16 -2.14 -10.89
N GLU A 207 20.88 -2.79 -11.81
CA GLU A 207 20.83 -2.49 -13.23
C GLU A 207 19.44 -2.77 -13.84
N ALA A 208 18.82 -3.90 -13.48
CA ALA A 208 17.46 -4.22 -13.88
C ALA A 208 16.47 -3.16 -13.38
N LEU A 209 16.58 -2.76 -12.10
CA LEU A 209 15.73 -1.74 -11.50
C LEU A 209 15.87 -0.39 -12.21
N THR A 210 17.10 0.09 -12.45
CA THR A 210 17.33 1.41 -13.08
C THR A 210 16.72 1.53 -14.47
N THR A 211 16.58 0.40 -15.19
CA THR A 211 15.89 0.34 -16.48
C THR A 211 14.37 0.54 -16.35
N GLU A 212 13.78 0.08 -15.24
CA GLU A 212 12.35 0.19 -14.94
C GLU A 212 11.99 1.42 -14.09
N LEU A 213 12.99 2.13 -13.57
CA LEU A 213 12.82 3.16 -12.56
C LEU A 213 12.04 4.36 -13.13
N VAL A 214 10.80 4.51 -12.68
CA VAL A 214 9.97 5.68 -13.01
C VAL A 214 10.48 6.88 -12.20
N PRO A 215 10.91 7.98 -12.83
CA PRO A 215 11.42 9.14 -12.11
C PRO A 215 10.38 9.71 -11.15
N VAL A 216 10.80 10.04 -9.93
CA VAL A 216 9.98 10.85 -9.00
C VAL A 216 9.75 12.20 -9.67
N ARG A 217 8.49 12.50 -10.01
CA ARG A 217 8.15 13.76 -10.66
C ARG A 217 8.34 14.93 -9.68
N LEU A 218 9.10 15.95 -10.10
CA LEU A 218 9.30 17.19 -9.34
C LEU A 218 7.96 17.93 -9.14
N GLU A 219 7.08 17.86 -10.14
CA GLU A 219 5.80 18.57 -10.15
C GLU A 219 4.62 17.58 -9.96
N HIS A 220 3.74 17.84 -8.99
CA HIS A 220 2.34 18.28 -9.21
C HIS A 220 1.47 18.25 -7.93
N THR A 221 0.91 19.42 -7.61
CA THR A 221 -0.49 19.81 -7.26
C THR A 221 -1.44 19.00 -6.37
N GLU A 222 -1.19 17.74 -5.99
CA GLU A 222 -2.16 16.99 -5.16
C GLU A 222 -1.59 16.61 -3.81
N ASP A 223 -1.71 17.56 -2.87
CA ASP A 223 -1.56 17.34 -1.43
C ASP A 223 -2.83 16.66 -0.90
N THR A 224 -3.06 15.40 -1.31
CA THR A 224 -4.13 14.57 -0.74
C THR A 224 -3.62 13.16 -0.46
N ALA A 225 -3.67 12.77 0.81
CA ALA A 225 -3.58 11.38 1.23
C ALA A 225 -4.95 10.72 1.16
N TYR A 226 -4.97 9.39 1.08
CA TYR A 226 -6.19 8.61 0.92
C TYR A 226 -6.31 7.62 2.06
N LEU A 227 -7.51 7.55 2.64
CA LEU A 227 -7.92 6.48 3.54
C LEU A 227 -9.13 5.79 2.91
N ALA A 228 -8.88 4.60 2.38
CA ALA A 228 -9.91 3.74 1.82
C ALA A 228 -10.50 2.86 2.91
N ILE A 229 -11.82 2.76 2.98
CA ILE A 229 -12.57 1.90 3.89
C ILE A 229 -13.52 1.05 3.06
N GLN A 230 -13.25 -0.25 3.03
CA GLN A 230 -14.11 -1.25 2.43
C GLN A 230 -15.09 -1.80 3.45
N ILE A 231 -16.35 -1.86 3.04
CA ILE A 231 -17.43 -2.44 3.84
C ILE A 231 -18.07 -3.53 2.99
N GLU A 232 -18.14 -4.74 3.54
CA GLU A 232 -18.84 -5.88 2.96
C GLU A 232 -19.81 -6.47 3.97
N ARG A 233 -20.79 -7.25 3.50
CA ARG A 233 -21.55 -8.14 4.37
C ARG A 233 -20.66 -9.31 4.78
N ALA A 234 -20.68 -9.66 6.06
CA ALA A 234 -20.01 -10.88 6.53
C ALA A 234 -20.77 -12.11 6.01
N ASP A 235 -20.07 -13.01 5.32
CA ASP A 235 -20.59 -14.34 4.96
C ASP A 235 -20.38 -15.26 6.17
N ASP A 236 -21.34 -15.32 7.10
CA ASP A 236 -21.39 -16.37 8.12
C ASP A 236 -22.77 -17.03 8.09
N GLY A 237 -22.77 -18.37 8.05
CA GLY A 237 -23.96 -19.23 7.95
C GLY A 237 -24.83 -19.27 9.21
N ASP A 238 -24.81 -18.23 10.03
CA ASP A 238 -25.67 -18.06 11.20
C ASP A 238 -26.33 -16.67 11.13
N ASP A 239 -27.59 -16.57 11.53
CA ASP A 239 -28.57 -15.51 11.21
C ASP A 239 -28.21 -14.07 11.70
N SER A 240 -26.99 -13.82 12.17
CA SER A 240 -26.50 -12.47 12.47
C SER A 240 -25.91 -11.81 11.22
N VAL A 241 -26.71 -10.97 10.55
CA VAL A 241 -26.24 -10.13 9.44
C VAL A 241 -25.23 -9.10 9.99
N GLY A 242 -23.94 -9.39 9.82
CA GLY A 242 -22.85 -8.49 10.19
C GLY A 242 -22.20 -7.81 8.99
N TYR A 243 -21.20 -6.97 9.29
CA TYR A 243 -20.30 -6.38 8.30
C TYR A 243 -18.87 -6.87 8.50
N LEU A 244 -18.11 -6.85 7.42
CA LEU A 244 -16.65 -6.94 7.42
C LEU A 244 -16.08 -5.58 6.99
N VAL A 245 -15.22 -5.00 7.83
CA VAL A 245 -14.59 -3.70 7.60
C VAL A 245 -13.09 -3.86 7.42
N SER A 246 -12.57 -3.33 6.31
CA SER A 246 -11.14 -3.26 6.02
C SER A 246 -10.76 -1.84 5.59
N SER A 247 -9.52 -1.41 5.85
CA SER A 247 -9.00 -0.11 5.48
C SER A 247 -7.55 -0.17 4.98
N TRP A 248 -7.24 0.79 4.12
CA TRP A 248 -5.91 1.02 3.57
C TRP A 248 -5.61 2.50 3.57
N THR A 249 -4.33 2.84 3.70
CA THR A 249 -3.83 4.21 3.56
C THR A 249 -2.96 4.34 2.31
N LYS A 250 -3.01 5.49 1.66
CA LYS A 250 -2.05 5.93 0.65
C LYS A 250 -1.60 7.35 0.97
N GLU A 251 -0.31 7.61 0.84
CA GLU A 251 0.22 8.95 1.11
C GLU A 251 -0.04 9.92 -0.05
N ASP A 252 -0.32 9.40 -1.24
CA ASP A 252 -0.75 10.13 -2.43
C ASP A 252 -1.41 9.16 -3.45
N ALA A 253 -1.81 9.66 -4.62
CA ALA A 253 -2.49 8.88 -5.64
C ALA A 253 -1.61 7.76 -6.24
N PHE A 254 -0.29 7.89 -6.19
CA PHE A 254 0.67 6.97 -6.82
C PHE A 254 1.29 5.98 -5.83
N SER A 255 1.18 6.26 -4.54
CA SER A 255 1.69 5.43 -3.47
C SER A 255 0.97 4.08 -3.45
N PRO A 256 1.68 2.97 -3.16
CA PRO A 256 1.02 1.68 -2.95
C PRO A 256 0.04 1.78 -1.77
N ALA A 257 -1.08 1.08 -1.88
CA ALA A 257 -2.03 0.96 -0.76
C ALA A 257 -1.41 0.12 0.36
N CYS A 258 -1.30 0.70 1.55
CA CYS A 258 -0.81 0.01 2.74
C CYS A 258 -2.01 -0.42 3.58
N PRO A 259 -2.20 -1.74 3.84
CA PRO A 259 -3.27 -2.19 4.72
C PRO A 259 -3.04 -1.68 6.14
N ASP A 260 -4.12 -1.28 6.80
CA ASP A 260 -4.07 -0.70 8.15
C ASP A 260 -5.04 -1.43 9.11
N PHE A 261 -6.28 -1.63 8.68
CA PHE A 261 -7.32 -2.34 9.42
C PHE A 261 -7.85 -3.46 8.52
N LEU A 262 -7.77 -4.75 8.89
CA LEU A 262 -8.16 -5.83 7.96
C LEU A 262 -9.17 -6.78 8.58
N ASP A 263 -10.23 -7.06 7.82
CA ASP A 263 -11.24 -8.10 8.05
C ASP A 263 -11.86 -8.07 9.46
N PHE A 264 -12.16 -6.86 9.96
CA PHE A 264 -12.82 -6.71 11.25
C PHE A 264 -14.33 -6.92 11.11
N ALA A 265 -14.83 -8.00 11.70
CA ALA A 265 -16.24 -8.30 11.77
C ALA A 265 -16.94 -7.41 12.82
N CYS A 266 -18.11 -6.87 12.50
CA CYS A 266 -18.94 -6.11 13.42
C CYS A 266 -20.45 -6.27 13.15
N SER A 267 -21.27 -5.96 14.14
CA SER A 267 -22.73 -5.97 14.01
C SER A 267 -23.25 -4.69 13.33
N ASP A 268 -24.53 -4.67 12.94
CA ASP A 268 -25.17 -3.45 12.45
C ASP A 268 -25.06 -2.27 13.43
N GLY A 269 -25.20 -2.52 14.74
CA GLY A 269 -25.10 -1.49 15.78
C GLY A 269 -23.67 -0.97 16.03
N ASP A 270 -22.66 -1.76 15.66
CA ASP A 270 -21.24 -1.45 15.90
C ASP A 270 -20.52 -0.92 14.67
N LEU A 271 -21.19 -0.87 13.51
CA LEU A 271 -20.57 -0.50 12.23
C LEU A 271 -19.93 0.89 12.29
N GLU A 272 -20.67 1.90 12.73
CA GLU A 272 -20.17 3.27 12.79
C GLU A 272 -18.97 3.40 13.73
N MET A 273 -19.00 2.73 14.89
CA MET A 273 -17.87 2.70 15.83
C MET A 273 -16.65 2.00 15.22
N THR A 274 -16.87 0.94 14.44
CA THR A 274 -15.80 0.22 13.73
C THR A 274 -15.17 1.10 12.67
N ILE A 275 -15.97 1.88 11.94
CA ILE A 275 -15.48 2.87 10.96
C ILE A 275 -14.71 3.99 11.65
N GLU A 276 -15.19 4.51 12.79
CA GLU A 276 -14.45 5.52 13.58
C GLU A 276 -13.07 4.99 14.01
N ARG A 277 -12.97 3.71 14.40
CA ARG A 277 -11.69 3.06 14.72
C ARG A 277 -10.77 2.93 13.51
N ALA A 278 -11.32 2.53 12.36
CA ALA A 278 -10.57 2.46 11.11
C ALA A 278 -10.04 3.85 10.68
N ILE A 279 -10.84 4.90 10.86
CA ILE A 279 -10.42 6.30 10.61
C ILE A 279 -9.32 6.72 11.57
N SER A 280 -9.50 6.47 12.87
CA SER A 280 -8.50 6.83 13.87
C SER A 280 -7.14 6.15 13.62
N SER A 281 -7.17 4.88 13.21
CA SER A 281 -5.98 4.12 12.84
C SER A 281 -5.33 4.68 11.58
N GLY A 282 -6.11 4.94 10.52
CA GLY A 282 -5.61 5.51 9.28
C GLY A 282 -5.02 6.91 9.47
N GLU A 283 -5.64 7.76 10.28
CA GLU A 283 -5.14 9.09 10.66
C GLU A 283 -3.82 9.00 11.44
N ALA A 284 -3.72 8.07 12.40
CA ALA A 284 -2.46 7.85 13.12
C ALA A 284 -1.35 7.41 12.16
N SER A 285 -1.68 6.54 11.21
CA SER A 285 -0.77 6.12 10.14
C SER A 285 -0.35 7.31 9.26
N LEU A 286 -1.26 8.23 8.94
CA LEU A 286 -1.01 9.40 8.08
C LEU A 286 -0.52 10.65 8.83
N ALA A 287 -0.44 10.63 10.16
CA ALA A 287 -0.18 11.80 11.01
C ALA A 287 1.12 12.57 10.72
N GLY A 288 2.07 11.92 10.04
CA GLY A 288 3.32 12.54 9.62
C GLY A 288 3.20 13.44 8.37
N LEU A 289 2.06 13.42 7.69
CA LEU A 289 1.81 14.19 6.47
C LEU A 289 1.07 15.49 6.80
N ASP A 290 1.56 16.61 6.28
CA ASP A 290 0.86 17.89 6.34
C ASP A 290 -0.05 18.04 5.10
N THR A 291 -1.04 17.16 4.99
CA THR A 291 -1.86 17.01 3.78
C THR A 291 -3.30 16.68 4.12
N LEU A 292 -4.24 16.97 3.21
CA LEU A 292 -5.64 16.63 3.40
C LEU A 292 -5.85 15.12 3.24
N VAL A 293 -6.70 14.52 4.06
CA VAL A 293 -7.11 13.12 3.90
C VAL A 293 -8.46 13.05 3.17
N GLN A 294 -8.51 12.33 2.05
CA GLN A 294 -9.74 11.92 1.39
C GLN A 294 -10.18 10.55 1.91
N LEU A 295 -11.43 10.45 2.36
CA LEU A 295 -12.08 9.19 2.69
C LEU A 295 -12.70 8.57 1.44
N GLU A 296 -12.35 7.32 1.15
CA GLU A 296 -12.93 6.55 0.05
C GLU A 296 -13.68 5.33 0.59
N PHE A 297 -15.00 5.33 0.49
CA PHE A 297 -15.81 4.17 0.88
C PHE A 297 -15.95 3.21 -0.30
N LEU A 298 -15.34 2.03 -0.21
CA LEU A 298 -15.52 0.95 -1.17
C LEU A 298 -16.73 0.13 -0.74
N LEU A 299 -17.85 0.31 -1.46
CA LEU A 299 -19.12 -0.32 -1.12
C LEU A 299 -19.49 -1.35 -2.18
N GLY A 300 -20.00 -2.48 -1.73
CA GLY A 300 -20.75 -3.40 -2.58
C GLY A 300 -22.10 -2.79 -2.99
N ARG A 301 -22.65 -3.31 -4.08
CA ARG A 301 -23.93 -2.87 -4.66
C ARG A 301 -25.09 -2.96 -3.67
N ASP A 302 -25.08 -3.94 -2.78
CA ASP A 302 -26.08 -4.14 -1.73
C ASP A 302 -25.94 -3.18 -0.54
N LEU A 303 -24.86 -2.39 -0.50
CA LEU A 303 -24.54 -1.41 0.54
C LEU A 303 -24.49 0.03 0.02
N VAL A 304 -24.85 0.28 -1.24
CA VAL A 304 -24.82 1.63 -1.83
C VAL A 304 -25.78 2.62 -1.14
N ASP A 305 -26.79 2.09 -0.44
CA ASP A 305 -27.77 2.83 0.36
C ASP A 305 -27.40 2.88 1.85
N LEU A 306 -26.17 2.54 2.22
CA LEU A 306 -25.64 2.76 3.57
C LEU A 306 -25.40 4.27 3.80
N PRO A 307 -25.88 4.87 4.91
CA PRO A 307 -25.76 6.31 5.18
C PRO A 307 -24.37 6.68 5.72
N VAL A 308 -23.32 6.39 4.95
CA VAL A 308 -21.92 6.65 5.37
C VAL A 308 -21.64 8.14 5.62
N GLU A 309 -22.44 9.03 5.02
CA GLU A 309 -22.37 10.47 5.24
C GLU A 309 -22.84 10.92 6.61
N GLU A 310 -23.77 10.18 7.23
CA GLU A 310 -24.32 10.49 8.56
C GLU A 310 -23.37 10.07 9.68
N PHE A 311 -22.41 9.18 9.39
CA PHE A 311 -21.44 8.72 10.37
C PHE A 311 -20.59 9.86 10.93
N SER A 312 -20.10 9.68 12.15
CA SER A 312 -19.33 10.69 12.87
C SER A 312 -18.05 10.13 13.49
N THR A 313 -17.00 10.96 13.53
CA THR A 313 -15.80 10.71 14.37
C THR A 313 -15.90 11.44 15.72
N HIS A 314 -14.95 11.14 16.61
CA HIS A 314 -14.77 11.78 17.92
C HIS A 314 -15.95 11.56 18.87
N ARG A 315 -16.71 10.47 18.72
CA ARG A 315 -17.89 10.18 19.55
C ARG A 315 -17.51 9.99 21.02
N SER A 316 -16.38 9.33 21.25
CA SER A 316 -15.82 9.09 22.60
C SER A 316 -15.42 10.39 23.34
N SER A 317 -15.15 11.47 22.59
CA SER A 317 -14.84 12.79 23.16
C SER A 317 -16.07 13.61 23.55
N GLY A 318 -17.28 13.14 23.20
CA GLY A 318 -18.54 13.86 23.44
C GLY A 318 -18.85 14.98 22.43
N LEU A 319 -17.99 15.19 21.42
CA LEU A 319 -18.15 16.19 20.37
C LEU A 319 -18.12 15.53 18.98
N PRO A 320 -19.16 14.77 18.61
CA PRO A 320 -19.19 14.05 17.34
C PRO A 320 -19.09 15.01 16.15
N ARG A 321 -18.29 14.65 15.15
CA ARG A 321 -18.13 15.39 13.89
C ARG A 321 -18.54 14.52 12.72
N SER A 322 -19.56 14.96 11.97
CA SER A 322 -20.00 14.28 10.74
C SER A 322 -18.85 14.14 9.74
N LEU A 323 -18.72 12.95 9.16
CA LEU A 323 -17.65 12.63 8.22
C LEU A 323 -17.66 13.55 7.00
N VAL A 324 -18.82 13.81 6.38
CA VAL A 324 -18.90 14.66 5.18
C VAL A 324 -18.52 16.11 5.40
N ARG A 325 -18.59 16.59 6.64
CA ARG A 325 -18.14 17.95 7.00
C ARG A 325 -16.65 18.00 7.33
N HIS A 326 -16.10 16.89 7.80
CA HIS A 326 -14.70 16.84 8.22
C HIS A 326 -13.77 16.45 7.07
N TYR A 327 -14.20 15.52 6.22
CA TYR A 327 -13.40 14.91 5.17
C TYR A 327 -13.93 15.20 3.78
N GLN A 328 -13.03 15.17 2.80
CA GLN A 328 -13.43 14.94 1.42
C GLN A 328 -13.85 13.47 1.30
N MET A 329 -15.11 13.20 0.97
CA MET A 329 -15.65 11.83 0.93
C MET A 329 -16.08 11.47 -0.49
N VAL A 330 -15.70 10.26 -0.91
CA VAL A 330 -16.18 9.65 -2.15
C VAL A 330 -16.58 8.20 -1.92
N ILE A 331 -17.50 7.71 -2.74
CA ILE A 331 -17.88 6.31 -2.84
C ILE A 331 -17.18 5.68 -4.04
N ARG A 332 -16.84 4.41 -3.91
CA ARG A 332 -16.23 3.58 -4.95
C ARG A 332 -16.97 2.26 -5.08
N SER A 333 -17.10 1.75 -6.30
CA SER A 333 -17.73 0.44 -6.53
C SER A 333 -16.74 -0.69 -6.30
N LEU A 334 -17.09 -1.59 -5.38
CA LEU A 334 -16.32 -2.81 -5.13
C LEU A 334 -16.42 -3.79 -6.32
N GLU A 335 -17.56 -3.84 -7.02
CA GLU A 335 -17.77 -4.69 -8.19
C GLU A 335 -16.80 -4.37 -9.31
N ARG A 336 -16.56 -3.09 -9.59
CA ARG A 336 -15.65 -2.66 -10.65
C ARG A 336 -14.19 -3.01 -10.39
N GLN A 337 -13.78 -3.02 -9.12
CA GLN A 337 -12.45 -3.46 -8.75
C GLN A 337 -12.30 -4.99 -8.91
N ARG A 338 -13.40 -5.75 -8.79
CA ARG A 338 -13.40 -7.22 -8.80
C ARG A 338 -13.75 -7.87 -10.14
N ASP A 339 -14.61 -7.27 -10.96
CA ASP A 339 -15.13 -7.86 -12.20
C ASP A 339 -14.33 -7.38 -13.43
N PRO A 340 -13.46 -8.23 -14.01
CA PRO A 340 -12.67 -7.87 -15.18
C PRO A 340 -13.52 -7.58 -16.42
N ALA A 341 -14.75 -8.10 -16.51
CA ALA A 341 -15.61 -7.95 -17.68
C ALA A 341 -16.00 -6.49 -17.93
N ILE A 342 -16.19 -5.71 -16.86
CA ILE A 342 -16.60 -4.30 -16.94
C ILE A 342 -15.40 -3.33 -16.88
N GLN A 343 -14.23 -3.79 -16.45
CA GLN A 343 -13.02 -2.96 -16.35
C GLN A 343 -12.59 -2.33 -17.68
N ARG A 344 -12.76 -3.04 -18.81
CA ARG A 344 -12.33 -2.51 -20.11
C ARG A 344 -13.15 -1.28 -20.55
N VAL A 345 -14.46 -1.31 -20.33
CA VAL A 345 -15.35 -0.19 -20.71
C VAL A 345 -15.14 0.97 -19.74
N TRP A 346 -15.03 0.67 -18.45
CA TRP A 346 -14.69 1.64 -17.41
C TRP A 346 -13.37 2.38 -17.68
N LYS A 347 -12.27 1.65 -17.93
CA LYS A 347 -10.95 2.22 -18.30
C LYS A 347 -10.99 3.10 -19.56
N ARG A 348 -11.95 2.88 -20.47
CA ARG A 348 -12.11 3.72 -21.65
C ARG A 348 -12.74 5.05 -21.29
N ARG A 349 -13.89 5.04 -20.62
CA ARG A 349 -14.62 6.26 -20.21
C ARG A 349 -13.81 7.09 -19.21
N TRP A 350 -13.07 6.45 -18.31
CA TRP A 350 -12.12 7.13 -17.42
C TRP A 350 -11.05 7.90 -18.21
N ARG A 351 -10.43 7.26 -19.21
CA ARG A 351 -9.45 7.95 -20.08
C ARG A 351 -10.08 9.12 -20.83
N SER A 352 -11.30 8.98 -21.35
CA SER A 352 -12.00 10.11 -21.95
C SER A 352 -12.20 11.27 -20.97
N MET A 353 -12.64 10.98 -19.74
CA MET A 353 -12.83 11.96 -18.67
C MET A 353 -11.52 12.65 -18.27
N ARG A 354 -10.41 11.93 -18.23
CA ARG A 354 -9.09 12.44 -17.83
C ARG A 354 -8.38 13.20 -18.95
N ASP A 355 -8.34 12.61 -20.14
CA ASP A 355 -7.49 13.06 -21.24
C ASP A 355 -8.23 14.04 -22.18
N SER A 356 -9.57 14.01 -22.21
CA SER A 356 -10.40 14.87 -23.07
C SER A 356 -11.71 15.32 -22.41
N PRO A 357 -11.66 15.95 -21.21
CA PRO A 357 -12.85 16.32 -20.44
C PRO A 357 -13.80 17.30 -21.14
N HIS A 358 -13.33 18.06 -22.14
CA HIS A 358 -14.17 18.98 -22.93
C HIS A 358 -15.06 18.27 -23.95
N GLU A 359 -14.71 17.06 -24.36
CA GLU A 359 -15.53 16.24 -25.27
C GLU A 359 -16.55 15.38 -24.52
N CYS A 360 -16.49 15.37 -23.19
CA CYS A 360 -17.30 14.53 -22.34
C CYS A 360 -18.66 15.15 -22.04
N SER A 361 -19.64 14.30 -21.81
CA SER A 361 -21.02 14.67 -21.46
C SER A 361 -21.51 13.94 -20.22
N TRP A 362 -22.65 14.39 -19.70
CA TRP A 362 -23.34 13.79 -18.58
C TRP A 362 -24.85 13.73 -18.84
N HIS A 363 -25.56 12.86 -18.12
CA HIS A 363 -27.01 12.72 -18.21
C HIS A 363 -27.67 12.64 -16.84
N ALA A 364 -28.93 13.10 -16.74
CA ALA A 364 -29.78 12.85 -15.59
C ALA A 364 -30.62 11.58 -15.82
N CYS A 365 -30.80 10.75 -14.78
CA CYS A 365 -31.51 9.49 -14.87
C CYS A 365 -32.46 9.29 -13.69
N GLY A 366 -33.60 8.65 -13.93
CA GLY A 366 -34.67 8.53 -12.93
C GLY A 366 -35.46 9.83 -12.73
N GLY A 367 -36.36 9.84 -11.76
CA GLY A 367 -37.19 10.98 -11.40
C GLY A 367 -38.07 11.52 -12.53
N LEU A 368 -38.64 12.70 -12.32
CA LEU A 368 -39.42 13.40 -13.35
C LEU A 368 -38.48 14.07 -14.35
N GLY A 369 -38.38 13.52 -15.55
CA GLY A 369 -37.65 14.12 -16.68
C GLY A 369 -36.21 13.62 -16.88
N GLY A 370 -35.71 12.69 -16.06
CA GLY A 370 -34.48 11.95 -16.35
C GLY A 370 -34.73 10.76 -17.28
N LEU A 371 -33.64 10.21 -17.84
CA LEU A 371 -33.70 9.00 -18.65
C LEU A 371 -34.20 7.81 -17.83
N SER A 372 -35.04 6.97 -18.45
CA SER A 372 -35.37 5.66 -17.90
C SER A 372 -34.13 4.74 -17.94
N PRO A 373 -34.10 3.65 -17.15
CA PRO A 373 -33.01 2.67 -17.24
C PRO A 373 -32.79 2.14 -18.67
N ALA A 374 -33.87 1.85 -19.40
CA ALA A 374 -33.77 1.37 -20.79
C ALA A 374 -33.19 2.42 -21.73
N ASP A 375 -33.65 3.68 -21.64
CA ASP A 375 -33.11 4.77 -22.46
C ASP A 375 -31.64 5.05 -22.13
N LEU A 376 -31.26 4.95 -20.86
CA LEU A 376 -29.87 5.08 -20.43
C LEU A 376 -28.99 3.99 -21.06
N GLN A 377 -29.44 2.74 -21.04
CA GLN A 377 -28.72 1.64 -21.66
C GLN A 377 -28.52 1.89 -23.17
N ASP A 378 -29.55 2.37 -23.85
CA ASP A 378 -29.49 2.73 -25.27
C ASP A 378 -28.49 3.86 -25.55
N VAL A 379 -28.51 4.92 -24.74
CA VAL A 379 -27.59 6.06 -24.86
C VAL A 379 -26.14 5.60 -24.66
N LEU A 380 -25.87 4.85 -23.59
CA LEU A 380 -24.53 4.37 -23.27
C LEU A 380 -24.01 3.34 -24.27
N GLY A 381 -24.89 2.47 -24.79
CA GLY A 381 -24.55 1.47 -25.79
C GLY A 381 -24.21 2.07 -27.17
N ARG A 382 -24.80 3.22 -27.52
CA ARG A 382 -24.47 3.95 -28.76
C ARG A 382 -23.20 4.80 -28.63
N ASP A 383 -22.83 5.17 -27.41
CA ASP A 383 -21.63 5.96 -27.13
C ASP A 383 -20.35 5.11 -27.15
N MET A 384 -19.95 4.69 -28.36
CA MET A 384 -18.77 3.85 -28.58
C MET A 384 -17.45 4.57 -28.23
N ALA A 385 -17.45 5.91 -28.32
CA ALA A 385 -16.33 6.77 -27.96
C ALA A 385 -16.14 6.91 -26.45
N GLY A 386 -17.14 6.53 -25.64
CA GLY A 386 -17.07 6.59 -24.18
C GLY A 386 -17.03 8.01 -23.66
N ARG A 387 -17.80 8.93 -24.25
CA ARG A 387 -17.85 10.35 -23.90
C ARG A 387 -18.85 10.67 -22.80
N VAL A 388 -19.86 9.83 -22.57
CA VAL A 388 -20.73 9.94 -21.39
C VAL A 388 -19.96 9.44 -20.17
N VAL A 389 -19.54 10.35 -19.30
CA VAL A 389 -18.65 10.02 -18.17
C VAL A 389 -19.25 10.32 -16.80
N ALA A 390 -20.37 11.04 -16.74
CA ALA A 390 -21.03 11.34 -15.48
C ALA A 390 -22.55 11.17 -15.56
N ILE A 391 -23.17 10.73 -14.46
CA ILE A 391 -24.63 10.61 -14.34
C ILE A 391 -25.11 11.27 -13.04
N ALA A 392 -26.20 12.04 -13.13
CA ALA A 392 -26.97 12.48 -11.97
C ALA A 392 -28.16 11.55 -11.78
N LEU A 393 -28.19 10.79 -10.69
CA LEU A 393 -29.29 9.89 -10.34
C LEU A 393 -30.32 10.67 -9.53
N LEU A 394 -31.44 11.01 -10.18
CA LEU A 394 -32.54 11.74 -9.58
C LEU A 394 -33.34 10.89 -8.58
N ASP A 395 -33.25 9.57 -8.71
CA ASP A 395 -33.67 8.63 -7.68
C ASP A 395 -32.43 8.02 -7.02
N ALA A 396 -32.38 8.04 -5.68
CA ALA A 396 -31.29 7.41 -4.93
C ALA A 396 -31.19 5.92 -5.27
N PRO A 397 -29.97 5.37 -5.49
CA PRO A 397 -29.75 3.93 -5.52
C PRO A 397 -30.33 3.28 -4.26
N ARG A 398 -31.01 2.16 -4.44
CA ARG A 398 -31.56 1.34 -3.35
C ARG A 398 -30.99 -0.06 -3.43
N LYS A 399 -31.06 -0.81 -2.34
CA LYS A 399 -30.76 -2.25 -2.34
C LYS A 399 -31.39 -2.96 -3.57
N PRO A 400 -30.66 -3.85 -4.27
CA PRO A 400 -31.19 -4.55 -5.43
C PRO A 400 -32.45 -5.35 -5.09
N GLU A 401 -33.49 -5.18 -5.90
CA GLU A 401 -34.72 -5.96 -5.81
C GLU A 401 -34.89 -6.85 -7.05
N PRO A 402 -35.32 -8.12 -6.90
CA PRO A 402 -35.51 -9.01 -8.04
C PRO A 402 -36.45 -8.42 -9.10
N GLY A 403 -36.00 -8.39 -10.35
CA GLY A 403 -36.80 -7.91 -11.48
C GLY A 403 -36.84 -6.39 -11.67
N ILE A 404 -36.24 -5.61 -10.77
CA ILE A 404 -36.11 -4.15 -10.93
C ILE A 404 -34.73 -3.82 -11.49
N VAL A 405 -34.72 -3.06 -12.58
CA VAL A 405 -33.47 -2.57 -13.20
C VAL A 405 -33.26 -1.12 -12.77
N HIS A 406 -32.15 -0.85 -12.08
CA HIS A 406 -31.82 0.51 -11.66
C HIS A 406 -30.80 1.16 -12.61
N SER A 407 -30.94 2.47 -12.81
CA SER A 407 -30.00 3.25 -13.63
C SER A 407 -28.56 3.20 -13.10
N TYR A 408 -28.39 3.07 -11.77
CA TYR A 408 -27.10 2.84 -11.13
C TYR A 408 -26.39 1.59 -11.67
N ASP A 409 -27.10 0.45 -11.76
CA ASP A 409 -26.54 -0.82 -12.23
C ASP A 409 -26.11 -0.75 -13.70
N ILE A 410 -26.91 -0.09 -14.52
CA ILE A 410 -26.62 0.13 -15.94
C ILE A 410 -25.37 1.02 -16.08
N ALA A 411 -25.35 2.15 -15.39
CA ALA A 411 -24.21 3.05 -15.39
C ALA A 411 -22.91 2.37 -14.92
N LEU A 412 -23.01 1.52 -13.89
CA LEU A 412 -21.88 0.74 -13.39
C LEU A 412 -21.33 -0.19 -14.47
N ARG A 413 -22.19 -1.04 -15.05
CA ARG A 413 -21.83 -2.03 -16.07
C ARG A 413 -21.28 -1.40 -17.35
N GLU A 414 -21.87 -0.28 -17.77
CA GLU A 414 -21.44 0.47 -18.95
C GLU A 414 -20.22 1.38 -18.68
N GLY A 415 -19.64 1.33 -17.47
CA GLY A 415 -18.35 1.92 -17.16
C GLY A 415 -18.34 3.43 -16.88
N VAL A 416 -19.47 4.05 -16.59
CA VAL A 416 -19.56 5.50 -16.27
C VAL A 416 -18.78 5.81 -14.97
N PRO A 417 -17.69 6.60 -15.00
CA PRO A 417 -16.80 6.76 -13.85
C PRO A 417 -17.33 7.63 -12.72
N ALA A 418 -18.24 8.58 -12.99
CA ALA A 418 -18.77 9.50 -11.97
C ALA A 418 -20.29 9.41 -11.85
N MET A 419 -20.82 9.35 -10.63
CA MET A 419 -22.25 9.42 -10.36
C MET A 419 -22.55 10.29 -9.14
N LEU A 420 -23.60 11.08 -9.22
CA LEU A 420 -24.05 11.97 -8.14
C LEU A 420 -25.51 11.65 -7.79
N TRP A 421 -25.82 11.54 -6.49
CA TRP A 421 -27.20 11.39 -6.02
C TRP A 421 -27.39 12.05 -4.65
N SER A 422 -28.64 12.19 -4.25
CA SER A 422 -29.02 12.59 -2.89
C SER A 422 -29.88 11.50 -2.26
N ARG A 423 -29.69 11.21 -0.97
CA ARG A 423 -30.57 10.30 -0.24
C ARG A 423 -31.92 10.91 0.11
N SER A 424 -32.01 12.25 0.16
CA SER A 424 -33.25 12.94 0.48
C SER A 424 -34.14 13.11 -0.74
N ALA A 425 -35.36 12.58 -0.63
CA ALA A 425 -36.39 12.67 -1.67
C ALA A 425 -36.81 14.12 -2.00
N GLY A 426 -36.51 15.09 -1.13
CA GLY A 426 -36.79 16.52 -1.36
C GLY A 426 -35.78 17.23 -2.26
N ALA A 427 -34.64 16.62 -2.56
CA ALA A 427 -33.52 17.24 -3.28
C ALA A 427 -33.57 17.04 -4.81
N VAL A 428 -34.60 16.37 -5.34
CA VAL A 428 -34.62 15.95 -6.76
C VAL A 428 -34.60 17.12 -7.73
N GLN A 429 -35.32 18.20 -7.43
CA GLN A 429 -35.38 19.39 -8.30
C GLN A 429 -34.05 20.18 -8.28
N THR A 430 -33.34 20.14 -7.15
CA THR A 430 -32.07 20.86 -6.96
C THR A 430 -30.87 20.05 -7.46
N LEU A 431 -30.95 18.72 -7.48
CA LEU A 431 -29.86 17.85 -7.89
C LEU A 431 -29.51 18.00 -9.38
N GLY A 432 -30.51 18.16 -10.26
CA GLY A 432 -30.27 18.38 -11.68
C GLY A 432 -29.55 19.70 -11.96
N ASP A 433 -29.89 20.76 -11.22
CA ASP A 433 -29.22 22.05 -11.34
C ASP A 433 -27.84 22.05 -10.68
N LEU A 434 -27.68 21.34 -9.57
CA LEU A 434 -26.38 21.08 -8.96
C LEU A 434 -25.47 20.31 -9.92
N ALA A 435 -25.97 19.27 -10.59
CA ALA A 435 -25.22 18.51 -11.58
C ALA A 435 -24.78 19.39 -12.76
N LYS A 436 -25.64 20.32 -13.23
CA LYS A 436 -25.24 21.31 -14.26
C LYS A 436 -24.08 22.20 -13.81
N GLN A 437 -24.03 22.56 -12.52
CA GLN A 437 -22.98 23.41 -11.95
C GLN A 437 -21.69 22.64 -11.64
N LEU A 438 -21.80 21.37 -11.24
CA LEU A 438 -20.66 20.53 -10.88
C LEU A 438 -20.02 19.88 -12.11
N PHE A 439 -20.83 19.32 -13.02
CA PHE A 439 -20.40 18.64 -14.24
C PHE A 439 -20.14 19.60 -15.40
N THR A 440 -19.55 20.76 -15.11
CA THR A 440 -19.03 21.67 -16.12
C THR A 440 -17.82 21.02 -16.81
N ALA A 441 -17.75 21.13 -18.14
CA ALA A 441 -16.63 20.61 -18.93
C ALA A 441 -15.27 21.11 -18.38
N ASN A 442 -14.25 20.24 -18.41
CA ASN A 442 -12.86 20.48 -17.93
C ASN A 442 -12.59 20.47 -16.42
N GLN A 443 -13.54 20.09 -15.57
CA GLN A 443 -13.31 20.03 -14.11
C GLN A 443 -13.90 18.78 -13.44
N LEU A 444 -14.08 17.72 -14.22
CA LEU A 444 -14.63 16.46 -13.71
C LEU A 444 -13.62 15.71 -12.81
N ASN A 445 -12.33 15.95 -12.99
CA ASN A 445 -11.28 15.40 -12.13
C ASN A 445 -11.20 16.07 -10.75
N THR A 446 -11.81 17.26 -10.55
CA THR A 446 -11.80 17.98 -9.26
C THR A 446 -13.13 17.94 -8.52
N LEU A 447 -14.04 17.03 -8.91
CA LEU A 447 -15.40 16.95 -8.38
C LEU A 447 -15.47 16.74 -6.86
N ALA A 448 -14.62 15.87 -6.32
CA ALA A 448 -14.63 15.57 -4.89
C ALA A 448 -14.26 16.82 -4.05
N ALA A 449 -13.25 17.59 -4.50
CA ALA A 449 -12.86 18.85 -3.87
C ALA A 449 -13.97 19.91 -3.96
N LYS A 450 -14.56 20.08 -5.14
CA LYS A 450 -15.68 21.02 -5.35
C LYS A 450 -16.88 20.71 -4.47
N ILE A 451 -17.25 19.43 -4.36
CA ILE A 451 -18.38 19.02 -3.52
C ILE A 451 -18.09 19.41 -2.08
N ARG A 452 -16.90 19.07 -1.56
CA ARG A 452 -16.48 19.44 -0.20
C ARG A 452 -16.54 20.94 0.04
N GLU A 453 -15.96 21.74 -0.85
CA GLU A 453 -15.95 23.21 -0.75
C GLU A 453 -17.36 23.82 -0.80
N SER A 454 -18.27 23.16 -1.51
CA SER A 454 -19.65 23.61 -1.70
C SER A 454 -20.63 23.10 -0.63
N ARG A 455 -20.18 22.22 0.29
CA ARG A 455 -21.04 21.68 1.36
C ARG A 455 -21.49 22.79 2.31
N GLY A 456 -22.77 22.77 2.66
CA GLY A 456 -23.39 23.75 3.56
C GLY A 456 -23.83 25.07 2.91
N SER A 457 -23.36 25.37 1.69
CA SER A 457 -23.82 26.54 0.91
C SER A 457 -24.72 26.11 -0.24
N LEU A 458 -24.20 25.27 -1.13
CA LEU A 458 -24.85 24.81 -2.35
C LEU A 458 -25.19 23.31 -2.30
N VAL A 459 -24.38 22.52 -1.60
CA VAL A 459 -24.51 21.06 -1.51
C VAL A 459 -24.98 20.66 -0.11
N SER A 460 -26.08 19.90 -0.04
CA SER A 460 -26.56 19.27 1.20
C SER A 460 -25.59 18.18 1.66
N ASP A 461 -25.56 17.90 2.96
CA ASP A 461 -24.75 16.81 3.54
C ASP A 461 -25.13 15.44 2.94
N GLU A 462 -26.39 15.27 2.52
CA GLU A 462 -26.97 14.03 1.97
C GLU A 462 -26.57 13.73 0.51
N VAL A 463 -25.84 14.64 -0.14
CA VAL A 463 -25.35 14.44 -1.51
C VAL A 463 -24.10 13.58 -1.49
N LEU A 464 -24.14 12.50 -2.26
CA LEU A 464 -23.09 11.50 -2.39
C LEU A 464 -22.51 11.52 -3.81
N LEU A 465 -21.20 11.33 -3.89
CA LEU A 465 -20.44 11.22 -5.13
C LEU A 465 -19.77 9.85 -5.18
N LEU A 466 -20.09 9.08 -6.20
CA LEU A 466 -19.26 7.97 -6.65
C LEU A 466 -18.29 8.48 -7.70
N ILE A 467 -16.99 8.26 -7.49
CA ILE A 467 -15.96 8.50 -8.50
C ILE A 467 -14.97 7.33 -8.48
N ASP A 468 -14.88 6.65 -9.61
CA ASP A 468 -14.11 5.42 -9.73
C ASP A 468 -12.96 5.61 -10.72
N ASP A 469 -11.74 5.70 -10.18
CA ASP A 469 -10.48 5.65 -10.92
C ASP A 469 -9.94 4.21 -11.03
N PRO A 470 -9.84 3.61 -12.23
CA PRO A 470 -9.32 2.26 -12.44
C PRO A 470 -7.82 2.10 -12.16
N GLU A 471 -7.08 3.19 -11.99
CA GLU A 471 -5.68 3.19 -11.60
C GLU A 471 -5.51 3.21 -10.07
N ASN A 472 -6.57 3.53 -9.32
CA ASN A 472 -6.57 3.55 -7.86
C ASN A 472 -7.27 2.30 -7.29
N VAL A 473 -6.49 1.24 -7.06
CA VAL A 473 -6.95 -0.07 -6.59
C VAL A 473 -6.37 -0.39 -5.21
N TYR A 474 -7.23 -0.77 -4.26
CA TYR A 474 -6.85 -1.08 -2.87
C TYR A 474 -6.82 -2.59 -2.58
N VAL A 475 -7.60 -3.35 -3.32
CA VAL A 475 -7.86 -4.76 -3.04
C VAL A 475 -6.99 -5.64 -3.94
N PRO A 476 -6.08 -6.48 -3.40
CA PRO A 476 -5.60 -7.65 -4.13
C PRO A 476 -6.80 -8.59 -4.31
N LEU A 477 -7.04 -9.07 -5.54
CA LEU A 477 -8.13 -9.99 -5.90
C LEU A 477 -8.20 -11.20 -4.96
N ARG A 478 -8.95 -11.11 -3.85
CA ARG A 478 -9.54 -12.30 -3.23
C ARG A 478 -10.53 -12.87 -4.26
N HIS A 479 -10.55 -14.19 -4.40
CA HIS A 479 -11.29 -14.89 -5.44
C HIS A 479 -12.78 -14.50 -5.39
N TYR A 480 -13.18 -13.54 -6.24
CA TYR A 480 -14.57 -13.19 -6.45
C TYR A 480 -15.26 -14.38 -7.11
N GLN A 481 -16.10 -15.09 -6.37
CA GLN A 481 -17.07 -15.99 -6.96
C GLN A 481 -18.28 -15.15 -7.35
N SER A 482 -18.56 -15.07 -8.66
CA SER A 482 -19.70 -14.29 -9.13
C SER A 482 -21.02 -14.85 -8.53
N PRO A 483 -22.01 -13.98 -8.27
CA PRO A 483 -23.34 -14.41 -7.82
C PRO A 483 -23.99 -15.47 -8.74
N GLN A 484 -23.58 -15.52 -10.01
CA GLN A 484 -24.08 -16.49 -10.98
C GLN A 484 -23.63 -17.93 -10.71
N GLN A 485 -22.57 -18.16 -9.92
CA GLN A 485 -22.14 -19.52 -9.57
C GLN A 485 -22.88 -20.11 -8.36
N ARG A 486 -23.56 -19.32 -7.52
CA ARG A 486 -24.34 -19.82 -6.37
C ARG A 486 -25.62 -20.59 -6.79
N GLY A 487 -26.05 -20.49 -8.05
CA GLY A 487 -27.29 -21.11 -8.54
C GLY A 487 -27.15 -22.46 -9.25
N ARG A 488 -25.95 -23.06 -9.35
CA ARG A 488 -25.72 -24.28 -10.16
C ARG A 488 -25.29 -25.54 -9.40
N THR A 489 -25.17 -25.49 -8.08
CA THR A 489 -24.85 -26.66 -7.25
C THR A 489 -26.01 -27.07 -6.36
N GLN A 490 -27.21 -27.18 -6.93
CA GLN A 490 -28.25 -28.11 -6.48
C GLN A 490 -29.02 -28.59 -7.71
N SER A 491 -28.58 -29.72 -8.27
CA SER A 491 -29.34 -30.54 -9.22
C SER A 491 -28.93 -31.99 -9.01
#